data_AF-A0A1F5CSD0-F1
#
_entry.id   AF-A0A1F5CSD0-F1
#
_cell.length_a   1.000
_cell.length_b   1.000
_cell.length_c   1.000
_cell.angle_alpha   90.00
_cell.angle_beta   90.00
_cell.angle_gamma   90.00
#
_symmetry.space_group_name_H-M   'P 1'
#
loop_
_entity.id
_entity.type
_entity.pdbx_description
1 polymer ?
#
loop_
_entity_poly.entity_id
_entity_poly.type
_entity_poly.pdbx_seq_one_letter_code
_entity_poly.pdbx_strand_id
1 'polypeptide(L)'
;MNNIFSLAYEILSWKVHRALIRAKLEPYLGFLHSAQYVKPSLVCDFQELHRYLIDDFLVQHCRKLRKKDFMVKTENLSPGKKGKREYLNDSGTDDLMKELDKFFERRVEIPRIRVGQGQTLEILINEEALLFARFLRDERENWTPRVEVV
;
A
#
# COMPACT_ATOMS: atom_id res chain seq x y z
N MET A 1 -17.40 -1.29 4.11
CA MET A 1 -16.03 -1.40 4.66
C MET A 1 -15.02 -1.93 3.65
N ASN A 2 -15.24 -3.10 3.03
CA ASN A 2 -14.26 -3.67 2.06
C ASN A 2 -13.80 -2.68 0.97
N ASN A 3 -14.69 -1.83 0.45
CA ASN A 3 -14.33 -0.86 -0.60
C ASN A 3 -13.30 0.20 -0.17
N ILE A 4 -13.30 0.63 1.11
CA ILE A 4 -12.32 1.60 1.62
C ILE A 4 -10.94 0.96 1.69
N PHE A 5 -10.88 -0.27 2.23
CA PHE A 5 -9.65 -1.05 2.33
C PHE A 5 -9.08 -1.35 0.94
N SER A 6 -9.93 -1.78 0.00
CA SER A 6 -9.53 -1.99 -1.40
C SER A 6 -8.88 -0.75 -2.01
N LEU A 7 -9.45 0.44 -1.79
CA LEU A 7 -8.90 1.69 -2.33
C LEU A 7 -7.54 2.04 -1.71
N ALA A 8 -7.40 1.97 -0.39
CA ALA A 8 -6.14 2.30 0.27
C ALA A 8 -5.04 1.28 -0.06
N TYR A 9 -5.37 -0.01 -0.17
CA TYR A 9 -4.43 -1.02 -0.62
C TYR A 9 -4.01 -0.84 -2.07
N GLU A 10 -4.93 -0.40 -2.94
CA GLU A 10 -4.59 -0.07 -4.33
C GLU A 10 -3.56 1.07 -4.37
N ILE A 11 -3.76 2.13 -3.58
CA ILE A 11 -2.79 3.23 -3.48
C ILE A 11 -1.44 2.76 -2.93
N LEU A 12 -1.42 1.91 -1.89
CA LEU A 12 -0.17 1.32 -1.38
C LEU A 12 0.53 0.49 -2.47
N SER A 13 -0.22 -0.37 -3.18
CA SER A 13 0.25 -1.18 -4.30
C SER A 13 0.91 -0.30 -5.37
N TRP A 14 0.29 0.83 -5.75
CA TRP A 14 0.88 1.78 -6.69
C TRP A 14 2.19 2.40 -6.20
N LYS A 15 2.29 2.79 -4.92
CA LYS A 15 3.53 3.33 -4.36
C LYS A 15 4.65 2.27 -4.35
N VAL A 16 4.33 1.04 -3.97
CA VAL A 16 5.26 -0.11 -4.01
C VAL A 16 5.69 -0.41 -5.44
N HIS A 17 4.76 -0.48 -6.39
CA HIS A 17 5.05 -0.73 -7.80
C HIS A 17 6.00 0.33 -8.36
N ARG A 18 5.78 1.61 -8.04
CA ARG A 18 6.70 2.70 -8.43
C ARG A 18 8.08 2.53 -7.80
N ALA A 19 8.16 2.15 -6.53
CA ALA A 19 9.42 1.91 -5.84
C ALA A 19 10.24 0.78 -6.48
N LEU A 20 9.60 -0.36 -6.79
CA LEU A 20 10.24 -1.50 -7.45
C LEU A 20 10.78 -1.15 -8.84
N ILE A 21 9.98 -0.46 -9.67
CA ILE A 21 10.42 0.01 -10.99
C ILE A 21 11.61 0.96 -10.88
N ARG A 22 11.59 1.89 -9.91
CA ARG A 22 12.71 2.80 -9.65
C ARG A 22 13.97 2.06 -9.21
N ALA A 23 13.83 0.96 -8.49
CA ALA A 23 14.93 0.08 -8.09
C ALA A 23 15.42 -0.86 -9.22
N LYS A 24 14.79 -0.80 -10.40
CA LYS A 24 15.06 -1.67 -11.57
C LYS A 24 14.79 -3.15 -11.25
N LEU A 25 13.70 -3.41 -10.54
CA LEU A 25 13.18 -4.75 -10.28
C LEU A 25 12.01 -5.07 -11.21
N GLU A 26 11.82 -6.35 -11.50
CA GLU A 26 10.70 -6.88 -12.29
C GLU A 26 9.47 -7.10 -11.38
N PRO A 27 8.40 -6.28 -11.47
CA PRO A 27 7.26 -6.35 -10.55
C PRO A 27 6.46 -7.66 -10.59
N TYR A 28 6.57 -8.42 -11.67
CA TYR A 28 5.81 -9.67 -11.85
C TYR A 28 6.54 -10.91 -11.31
N LEU A 29 7.77 -10.77 -10.82
CA LEU A 29 8.59 -11.87 -10.32
C LEU A 29 8.66 -11.88 -8.78
N GLY A 30 7.59 -12.33 -8.14
CA GLY A 30 7.49 -12.50 -6.70
C GLY A 30 8.06 -13.83 -6.20
N PHE A 31 8.25 -13.90 -4.89
CA PHE A 31 8.81 -15.01 -4.14
C PHE A 31 7.77 -15.69 -3.23
N LEU A 32 6.87 -14.91 -2.62
CA LEU A 32 5.83 -15.44 -1.71
C LEU A 32 4.53 -15.74 -2.49
N HIS A 33 4.07 -14.78 -3.28
CA HIS A 33 2.90 -14.97 -4.13
C HIS A 33 3.29 -15.71 -5.41
N SER A 34 2.49 -16.72 -5.80
CA SER A 34 2.70 -17.45 -7.05
C SER A 34 2.77 -16.48 -8.23
N ALA A 35 3.77 -16.62 -9.09
CA ALA A 35 3.89 -15.87 -10.33
C ALA A 35 2.73 -16.21 -11.28
N GLN A 36 1.60 -15.51 -11.11
CA GLN A 36 0.47 -15.56 -12.02
C GLN A 36 0.71 -14.49 -13.08
N TYR A 37 0.64 -14.85 -14.35
CA TYR A 37 1.02 -14.03 -15.51
C TYR A 37 0.36 -12.63 -15.57
N VAL A 38 -0.70 -12.39 -14.80
CA VAL A 38 -1.47 -11.14 -14.81
C VAL A 38 -1.28 -10.31 -13.53
N LYS A 39 -0.65 -10.85 -12.49
CA LYS A 39 -0.54 -10.18 -11.19
C LYS A 39 0.91 -9.78 -10.91
N PRO A 40 1.16 -8.52 -10.52
CA PRO A 40 2.49 -8.08 -10.11
C PRO A 40 2.84 -8.70 -8.76
N SER A 41 3.27 -9.96 -8.78
CA SER A 41 3.44 -10.79 -7.58
C SER A 41 4.48 -10.23 -6.61
N LEU A 42 5.55 -9.60 -7.11
CA LEU A 42 6.54 -8.92 -6.26
C LEU A 42 5.96 -7.67 -5.59
N VAL A 43 5.03 -6.97 -6.25
CA VAL A 43 4.30 -5.84 -5.64
C VAL A 43 3.45 -6.36 -4.48
N CYS A 44 2.75 -7.48 -4.66
CA CYS A 44 1.99 -8.10 -3.58
C CYS A 44 2.89 -8.48 -2.40
N ASP A 45 4.05 -9.10 -2.66
CA ASP A 45 5.02 -9.46 -1.61
C ASP A 45 5.49 -8.23 -0.82
N PHE A 46 5.89 -7.16 -1.51
CA PHE A 46 6.35 -5.93 -0.88
C PHE A 46 5.24 -5.13 -0.18
N GLN A 47 4.00 -5.26 -0.65
CA GLN A 47 2.85 -4.65 -0.02
C GLN A 47 2.64 -5.20 1.39
N GLU A 48 2.89 -6.50 1.63
CA GLU A 48 2.73 -7.11 2.95
C GLU A 48 3.62 -6.46 4.02
N LEU A 49 4.80 -5.95 3.65
CA LEU A 49 5.71 -5.24 4.57
C LEU A 49 5.10 -3.98 5.19
N HIS A 50 4.08 -3.40 4.55
CA HIS A 50 3.48 -2.13 4.96
C HIS A 50 1.97 -2.24 5.19
N ARG A 51 1.38 -3.43 5.00
CA ARG A 51 -0.08 -3.62 5.09
C ARG A 51 -0.63 -3.29 6.47
N TYR A 52 0.05 -3.73 7.53
CA TYR A 52 -0.38 -3.47 8.91
C TYR A 52 -0.45 -1.97 9.24
N LEU A 53 0.44 -1.15 8.64
CA LEU A 53 0.42 0.31 8.79
C LEU A 53 -0.84 0.93 8.17
N ILE A 54 -1.22 0.46 6.98
CA ILE A 54 -2.45 0.88 6.32
C ILE A 54 -3.67 0.39 7.11
N ASP A 55 -3.64 -0.82 7.66
CA ASP A 55 -4.73 -1.36 8.46
C ASP A 55 -4.98 -0.51 9.71
N ASP A 56 -3.93 -0.15 10.46
CA ASP A 56 -4.05 0.73 11.62
C ASP A 56 -4.61 2.11 11.23
N PHE A 57 -4.05 2.73 10.19
CA PHE A 57 -4.56 3.99 9.64
C PHE A 57 -6.05 3.91 9.28
N LEU A 58 -6.46 2.85 8.58
CA LEU A 58 -7.83 2.64 8.14
C LEU A 58 -8.77 2.39 9.31
N VAL A 59 -8.36 1.62 10.32
CA VAL A 59 -9.15 1.40 11.54
C VAL A 59 -9.40 2.73 12.24
N GLN A 60 -8.39 3.59 12.35
CA GLN A 60 -8.54 4.93 12.93
C GLN A 60 -9.42 5.86 12.08
N HIS A 61 -9.28 5.82 10.75
CA HIS A 61 -10.09 6.61 9.84
C HIS A 61 -11.56 6.16 9.88
N CYS A 62 -11.83 4.85 9.83
CA CYS A 62 -13.18 4.29 9.84
C CYS A 62 -13.95 4.61 11.11
N ARG A 63 -13.27 4.80 12.26
CA ARG A 63 -13.92 5.24 13.52
C ARG A 63 -14.55 6.63 13.41
N LYS A 64 -14.11 7.47 12.47
CA LYS A 64 -14.64 8.83 12.25
C LYS A 64 -15.84 8.85 11.29
N LEU A 65 -16.04 7.78 10.51
CA LEU A 65 -17.07 7.70 9.48
C LEU A 65 -18.46 7.43 10.08
N ARG A 66 -19.48 8.04 9.47
CA ARG A 66 -20.90 7.85 9.81
C ARG A 66 -21.66 7.27 8.62
N LYS A 67 -22.85 6.71 8.88
CA LYS A 67 -23.70 6.12 7.83
C LYS A 67 -23.98 7.07 6.66
N LYS A 68 -24.09 8.38 6.92
CA LYS A 68 -24.33 9.41 5.89
C LYS A 68 -23.17 9.61 4.92
N ASP A 69 -21.97 9.15 5.28
CA ASP A 69 -20.77 9.27 4.45
C ASP A 69 -20.73 8.16 3.38
N PHE A 70 -21.65 7.20 3.44
CA PHE A 70 -21.79 6.11 2.48
C PHE A 70 -22.96 6.34 1.52
N MET A 71 -22.75 5.91 0.27
CA MET A 71 -23.76 5.87 -0.78
C MET A 71 -23.94 4.43 -1.27
N VAL A 72 -25.19 4.04 -1.52
CA VAL A 72 -25.51 2.73 -2.09
C VAL A 72 -25.65 2.86 -3.59
N LYS A 73 -24.83 2.14 -4.34
CA LYS A 73 -24.97 1.99 -5.79
C LYS A 73 -25.50 0.60 -6.10
N THR A 74 -26.41 0.52 -7.07
CA THR A 74 -26.93 -0.76 -7.58
C THR A 74 -26.12 -1.14 -8.80
N GLU A 75 -25.45 -2.28 -8.74
CA GLU A 75 -24.57 -2.76 -9.80
C GLU A 75 -24.98 -4.15 -10.25
N ASN A 76 -24.66 -4.48 -11.50
CA ASN A 76 -24.84 -5.83 -12.04
C ASN A 76 -23.67 -6.69 -11.55
N LEU A 77 -23.92 -7.64 -10.63
CA LEU A 77 -22.89 -8.58 -10.18
C LEU A 77 -22.67 -9.70 -11.19
N SER A 78 -23.70 -10.06 -11.94
CA SER A 78 -23.69 -11.15 -12.93
C SER A 78 -24.82 -10.89 -13.95
N PRO A 79 -24.82 -11.54 -15.13
CA PRO A 79 -25.95 -11.47 -16.05
C PRO A 79 -27.25 -11.81 -15.31
N GLY A 80 -28.20 -10.87 -15.25
CA GLY A 80 -29.47 -11.03 -14.55
C GLY A 80 -29.47 -10.83 -13.02
N LYS A 81 -28.31 -10.60 -12.38
CA LYS A 81 -28.23 -10.41 -10.92
C LYS A 81 -27.77 -8.99 -10.57
N LYS A 82 -28.72 -8.15 -10.16
CA LYS A 82 -28.45 -6.83 -9.56
C LYS A 82 -28.22 -6.97 -8.06
N GLY A 83 -27.27 -6.23 -7.53
CA GLY A 83 -27.05 -6.15 -6.08
C GLY A 83 -26.58 -4.77 -5.67
N LYS A 84 -26.78 -4.49 -4.39
CA LYS A 84 -26.48 -3.20 -3.77
C LYS A 84 -25.09 -3.26 -3.16
N ARG A 85 -24.25 -2.30 -3.49
CA ARG A 85 -22.92 -2.12 -2.90
C ARG A 85 -22.83 -0.74 -2.26
N GLU A 86 -22.23 -0.69 -1.08
CA GLU A 86 -21.97 0.54 -0.34
C GLU A 86 -20.58 1.07 -0.67
N TYR A 87 -20.53 2.31 -1.13
CA TYR A 87 -19.31 3.05 -1.43
C TYR A 87 -19.20 4.25 -0.51
N LEU A 88 -17.98 4.71 -0.27
CA LEU A 88 -17.78 6.03 0.30
C LEU A 88 -18.26 7.07 -0.71
N ASN A 89 -18.90 8.14 -0.25
CA ASN A 89 -19.28 9.23 -1.13
C ASN A 89 -18.04 9.99 -1.64
N ASP A 90 -18.22 10.86 -2.64
CA ASP A 90 -17.09 11.54 -3.28
C ASP A 90 -16.31 12.41 -2.27
N SER A 91 -17.01 13.14 -1.40
CA SER A 91 -16.38 13.95 -0.35
C SER A 91 -15.57 13.12 0.65
N GLY A 92 -16.05 11.95 1.05
CA GLY A 92 -15.35 11.06 1.96
C GLY A 92 -14.16 10.39 1.27
N THR A 93 -14.30 10.09 -0.03
CA THR A 93 -13.20 9.56 -0.84
C THR A 93 -12.08 10.57 -0.97
N ASP A 94 -12.40 11.84 -1.21
CA ASP A 94 -11.41 12.92 -1.25
C ASP A 94 -10.74 13.14 0.11
N ASP A 95 -11.49 13.07 1.21
CA ASP A 95 -10.95 13.18 2.57
C ASP A 95 -10.00 12.02 2.90
N LEU A 96 -10.41 10.78 2.60
CA LEU A 96 -9.58 9.60 2.74
C LEU A 96 -8.29 9.73 1.94
N MET A 97 -8.36 10.17 0.68
CA MET A 97 -7.17 10.34 -0.15
C MET A 97 -6.20 11.37 0.42
N LYS A 98 -6.72 12.52 0.92
CA LYS A 98 -5.90 13.56 1.54
C LYS A 98 -5.23 13.08 2.83
N GLU A 99 -5.96 12.39 3.69
CA GLU A 99 -5.42 11.85 4.93
C GLU A 99 -4.41 10.72 4.67
N LEU A 100 -4.66 9.89 3.65
CA LEU A 100 -3.75 8.83 3.24
C LEU A 100 -2.45 9.40 2.66
N ASP A 101 -2.52 10.48 1.88
CA ASP A 101 -1.32 11.14 1.34
C ASP A 101 -0.45 11.71 2.48
N LYS A 102 -1.07 12.42 3.44
CA LYS A 102 -0.40 12.87 4.67
C LYS A 102 0.19 11.71 5.48
N PHE A 103 -0.49 10.57 5.51
CA PHE A 103 0.01 9.38 6.20
C PHE A 103 1.33 8.88 5.59
N PHE A 104 1.46 8.91 4.26
CA PHE A 104 2.71 8.57 3.59
C PHE A 104 3.83 9.60 3.80
N GLU A 105 3.48 10.84 4.09
CA GLU A 105 4.42 11.91 4.48
C GLU A 105 4.83 11.86 5.95
N ARG A 106 4.15 11.07 6.79
CA ARG A 106 4.51 10.89 8.20
C ARG A 106 5.96 10.44 8.33
N ARG A 107 6.69 11.05 9.26
CA ARG A 107 8.05 10.64 9.58
C ARG A 107 8.06 9.40 10.48
N VAL A 108 8.94 8.48 10.14
CA VAL A 108 9.26 7.28 10.93
C VAL A 108 10.67 7.41 11.46
N GLU A 109 10.92 6.88 12.66
CA GLU A 109 12.24 6.86 13.32
C GLU A 109 13.12 5.71 12.81
N ILE A 110 13.11 5.51 11.48
CA ILE A 110 13.96 4.55 10.79
C ILE A 110 15.04 5.34 10.04
N PRO A 111 16.34 5.14 10.35
CA PRO A 111 17.43 5.84 9.69
C PRO A 111 17.43 5.61 8.18
N ARG A 112 17.79 6.67 7.43
CA ARG A 112 17.99 6.58 5.98
C ARG A 112 19.25 5.77 5.65
N ILE A 113 19.30 5.20 4.46
CA ILE A 113 20.51 4.47 3.98
C ILE A 113 21.74 5.39 3.93
N ARG A 114 21.54 6.69 3.61
CA ARG A 114 22.62 7.66 3.46
C ARG A 114 22.87 8.45 4.74
N VAL A 115 22.05 9.49 4.97
CA VAL A 115 22.20 10.42 6.10
C VAL A 115 20.81 10.81 6.59
N GLY A 116 20.60 10.72 7.90
CA GLY A 116 19.39 11.19 8.58
C GLY A 116 18.84 10.18 9.58
N GLN A 117 18.38 10.69 10.73
CA GLN A 117 17.82 9.90 11.83
C GLN A 117 16.37 9.43 11.58
N GLY A 118 15.75 9.85 10.47
CA GLY A 118 14.38 9.46 10.13
C GLY A 118 13.97 9.91 8.74
N GLN A 119 12.92 9.32 8.20
CA GLN A 119 12.43 9.53 6.84
C GLN A 119 10.91 9.49 6.77
N THR A 120 10.32 9.88 5.64
CA THR A 120 8.87 9.66 5.46
C THR A 120 8.61 8.20 5.18
N LEU A 121 7.40 7.73 5.46
CA LEU A 121 6.98 6.36 5.13
C LEU A 121 7.15 6.05 3.63
N GLU A 122 6.83 7.01 2.75
CA GLU A 122 7.07 6.83 1.32
C GLU A 122 8.56 6.63 0.98
N ILE A 123 9.47 7.36 1.62
CA ILE A 123 10.90 7.19 1.36
C ILE A 123 11.37 5.84 1.90
N LEU A 124 10.86 5.38 3.05
CA LEU A 124 11.14 4.04 3.56
C LEU A 124 10.78 2.96 2.52
N ILE A 125 9.57 3.00 1.96
CA ILE A 125 9.13 2.05 0.91
C ILE A 125 10.11 2.04 -0.28
N ASN A 126 10.56 3.22 -0.73
CA ASN A 126 11.53 3.34 -1.82
C ASN A 126 12.91 2.78 -1.46
N GLU A 127 13.37 3.04 -0.24
CA GLU A 127 14.66 2.53 0.25
C GLU A 127 14.64 1.02 0.42
N GLU A 128 13.54 0.41 0.89
CA GLU A 128 13.42 -1.04 1.02
C GLU A 128 13.52 -1.75 -0.33
N ALA A 129 12.83 -1.22 -1.35
CA ALA A 129 12.94 -1.73 -2.72
C ALA A 129 14.38 -1.63 -3.26
N LEU A 130 15.08 -0.53 -2.96
CA LEU A 130 16.49 -0.36 -3.35
C LEU A 130 17.40 -1.36 -2.63
N LEU A 131 17.25 -1.52 -1.31
CA LEU A 131 18.06 -2.44 -0.53
C LEU A 131 17.86 -3.90 -0.94
N PHE A 132 16.63 -4.26 -1.32
CA PHE A 132 16.32 -5.57 -1.84
C PHE A 132 16.96 -5.80 -3.22
N ALA A 133 16.90 -4.80 -4.11
CA ALA A 133 17.57 -4.87 -5.40
C ALA A 133 19.09 -5.04 -5.26
N ARG A 134 19.72 -4.38 -4.28
CA ARG A 134 21.15 -4.57 -3.99
C ARG A 134 21.43 -6.00 -3.51
N PHE A 135 20.57 -6.57 -2.66
CA PHE A 135 20.71 -7.97 -2.23
C PHE A 135 20.63 -8.94 -3.41
N LEU A 136 19.66 -8.78 -4.32
CA LEU A 136 19.56 -9.63 -5.51
C LEU A 136 20.73 -9.51 -6.50
N ARG A 137 21.56 -8.48 -6.38
CA ARG A 137 22.75 -8.23 -7.22
C ARG A 137 24.05 -8.59 -6.52
N ASP A 138 23.99 -9.24 -5.35
CA ASP A 138 25.14 -9.50 -4.48
C ASP A 138 25.86 -8.21 -4.03
N GLU A 139 25.15 -7.08 -4.11
CA GLU A 139 25.40 -5.74 -3.55
C GLU A 139 25.64 -5.71 -2.02
N ARG A 140 25.00 -6.67 -1.35
CA ARG A 140 24.96 -6.87 0.10
C ARG A 140 24.69 -8.34 0.41
N GLU A 141 25.20 -8.80 1.55
CA GLU A 141 25.09 -10.20 1.97
C GLU A 141 23.67 -10.61 2.39
N ASN A 142 22.96 -9.75 3.13
CA ASN A 142 21.64 -10.08 3.70
C ASN A 142 20.67 -8.92 3.51
N TRP A 143 19.39 -9.18 3.26
CA TRP A 143 18.31 -8.19 3.34
C TRP A 143 17.30 -8.53 4.44
N THR A 144 17.23 -7.66 5.44
CA THR A 144 16.19 -7.66 6.48
C THR A 144 15.34 -6.40 6.31
N PRO A 145 14.03 -6.52 6.05
CA PRO A 145 13.16 -5.36 5.89
C PRO A 145 13.19 -4.47 7.13
N ARG A 146 13.37 -3.16 6.94
CA ARG A 146 13.21 -2.19 8.04
C ARG A 146 11.72 -1.85 8.15
N VAL A 147 11.09 -2.32 9.22
CA VAL A 147 9.66 -2.12 9.49
C VAL A 147 9.48 -1.22 10.72
N GLU A 148 8.44 -0.40 10.70
CA GLU A 148 8.09 0.46 11.82
C GLU A 148 7.33 -0.36 12.87
N VAL A 149 7.82 -0.35 14.10
CA VAL A 149 7.09 -0.96 15.22
C VAL A 149 6.13 0.09 15.76
N VAL A 150 4.84 -0.12 15.55
CA VAL A 150 3.73 0.75 15.99
C VAL A 150 3.30 0.39 17.41
#